data_AF-A0A7V4M0R7-F1
#
_entry.id   AF-A0A7V4M0R7-F1
#
_cell.length_a   1.000
_cell.length_b   1.000
_cell.length_c   1.000
_cell.angle_alpha   90.00
_cell.angle_beta   90.00
_cell.angle_gamma   90.00
#
_symmetry.space_group_name_H-M   'P 1'
#
loop_
_entity.id
_entity.type
_entity.pdbx_description
1 polymer ?
#
loop_
_entity_poly.entity_id
_entity_poly.type
_entity_poly.pdbx_seq_one_letter_code
_entity_poly.pdbx_strand_id
1 'polypeptide(L)'
;MSIILFASCARAQAKRLWFAAAKRLRRVRFPRIYRGTRGFGSLTLWTQSGRISEMKLFWLVVLQMAIAFPCAAAVRTWGGSANGNWFVPANWVEGAVPADSDEVKVESGSILLTNSTANLGSFSITNATVTFTNWSTALRATNVSIFSGGKLQAVVCFTNYDVGNSNRVVIRCSNLTITAGGQINVSSNGFAGGRNGYVPFHGSGPGGGQSVTYGGGGSYGGRGGVGGYAGG
;
A
#
# COMPACT_ATOMS: atom_id res chain seq x y z
N MET A 1 5.94 6.51 23.46
CA MET A 1 4.98 7.48 24.02
C MET A 1 4.08 8.03 22.91
N SER A 2 3.22 7.20 22.29
CA SER A 2 2.27 7.62 21.22
C SER A 2 0.97 6.80 21.14
N ILE A 3 0.76 5.81 22.02
CA ILE A 3 -0.48 5.03 22.07
C ILE A 3 -1.63 5.77 22.80
N ILE A 4 -1.30 6.80 23.60
CA ILE A 4 -2.29 7.53 24.41
C ILE A 4 -3.06 8.58 23.58
N LEU A 5 -2.48 9.12 22.49
CA LEU A 5 -3.17 10.16 21.70
C LEU A 5 -4.31 9.62 20.81
N PHE A 6 -4.18 8.41 20.25
CA PHE A 6 -5.23 7.80 19.42
C PHE A 6 -6.51 7.47 20.22
N ALA A 7 -6.36 7.12 21.50
CA ALA A 7 -7.50 6.88 22.38
C ALA A 7 -8.27 8.17 22.73
N SER A 8 -7.64 9.35 22.67
CA SER A 8 -8.28 10.62 23.03
C SER A 8 -9.20 11.16 21.93
N CYS A 9 -8.81 10.98 20.66
CA CYS A 9 -9.57 11.49 19.51
C CYS A 9 -10.86 10.66 19.27
N ALA A 10 -10.77 9.33 19.39
CA ALA A 10 -11.93 8.44 19.30
C ALA A 10 -12.96 8.67 20.43
N ARG A 11 -12.49 9.03 21.64
CA ARG A 11 -13.35 9.32 22.80
C ARG A 11 -14.08 10.67 22.65
N ALA A 12 -13.55 11.61 21.87
CA ALA A 12 -14.16 12.92 21.63
C ALA A 12 -15.29 12.87 20.59
N GLN A 13 -15.16 12.06 19.54
CA GLN A 13 -16.22 11.90 18.52
C GLN A 13 -17.41 11.06 19.03
N ALA A 14 -17.16 10.03 19.84
CA ALA A 14 -18.23 9.22 20.44
C ALA A 14 -19.12 10.04 21.41
N LYS A 15 -18.54 10.97 22.17
CA LYS A 15 -19.31 11.85 23.08
C LYS A 15 -20.20 12.84 22.31
N ARG A 16 -19.74 13.39 21.18
CA ARG A 16 -20.54 14.32 20.36
C ARG A 16 -21.77 13.65 19.72
N LEU A 17 -21.64 12.39 19.30
CA LEU A 17 -22.76 11.60 18.76
C LEU A 17 -23.78 11.20 19.84
N TRP A 18 -23.32 10.90 21.05
CA TRP A 18 -24.21 10.55 22.16
C TRP A 18 -25.07 11.74 22.62
N PHE A 19 -24.50 12.95 22.69
CA PHE A 19 -25.28 14.15 23.03
C PHE A 19 -26.27 14.56 21.93
N ALA A 20 -25.97 14.32 20.65
CA ALA A 20 -26.90 14.60 19.55
C ALA A 20 -28.09 13.63 19.54
N ALA A 21 -27.87 12.35 19.85
CA ALA A 21 -28.93 11.35 19.95
C ALA A 21 -29.82 11.55 21.19
N ALA A 22 -29.23 11.88 22.35
CA ALA A 22 -29.99 12.09 23.60
C ALA A 22 -30.91 13.33 23.56
N LYS A 23 -30.60 14.34 22.74
CA LYS A 23 -31.43 15.55 22.60
C LYS A 23 -32.70 15.32 21.77
N ARG A 24 -32.71 14.33 20.88
CA ARG A 24 -33.84 14.05 19.98
C ARG A 24 -34.94 13.17 20.60
N LEU A 25 -34.69 12.59 21.78
CA LEU A 25 -35.63 11.72 22.49
C LEU A 25 -36.49 12.43 23.56
N ARG A 26 -36.31 13.74 23.79
CA ARG A 26 -37.10 14.49 24.81
C ARG A 26 -38.45 15.06 24.32
N ARG A 27 -38.92 14.71 23.12
CA ARG A 27 -40.22 15.18 22.58
C ARG A 27 -41.23 14.07 22.33
N VAL A 28 -41.28 13.06 23.18
CA VAL A 28 -42.43 12.15 23.22
C VAL A 28 -43.35 12.62 24.34
N ARG A 29 -44.41 13.36 23.98
CA ARG A 29 -45.52 13.66 24.90
C ARG A 29 -46.28 12.38 25.16
N PHE A 30 -46.30 11.93 26.40
CA PHE A 30 -47.22 10.88 26.84
C PHE A 30 -48.65 11.44 26.91
N PRO A 31 -49.67 10.74 26.40
CA PRO A 31 -51.05 11.16 26.55
C PRO A 31 -51.50 10.99 28.01
N ARG A 32 -52.22 12.01 28.49
CA ARG A 32 -52.81 12.12 29.83
C ARG A 32 -54.04 11.22 29.91
N ILE A 33 -53.95 10.09 30.61
CA ILE A 33 -55.10 9.22 30.88
C ILE A 33 -55.85 9.76 32.10
N TYR A 34 -57.15 10.03 31.92
CA TYR A 34 -58.06 10.50 32.97
C TYR A 34 -58.63 9.33 33.81
N ARG A 35 -58.86 9.64 35.09
CA ARG A 35 -59.54 8.94 36.20
C ARG A 35 -60.57 7.85 35.88
N GLY A 36 -60.58 6.81 36.73
CA GLY A 36 -61.75 5.97 37.01
C GLY A 36 -61.56 5.10 38.27
N THR A 37 -62.41 5.30 39.27
CA THR A 37 -62.46 4.64 40.59
C THR A 37 -63.14 3.26 40.59
N ARG A 38 -62.65 2.38 41.50
CA ARG A 38 -63.28 1.20 42.14
C ARG A 38 -63.44 -0.11 41.32
N GLY A 39 -63.03 -1.21 41.94
CA GLY A 39 -63.49 -2.56 41.61
C GLY A 39 -62.45 -3.65 41.83
N PHE A 40 -62.58 -4.41 42.93
CA PHE A 40 -61.92 -5.68 43.18
C PHE A 40 -62.21 -6.68 42.04
N GLY A 41 -61.21 -7.43 41.57
CA GLY A 41 -61.45 -8.64 40.76
C GLY A 41 -60.29 -9.08 39.87
N SER A 42 -59.71 -10.22 40.21
CA SER A 42 -58.98 -11.15 39.34
C SER A 42 -57.66 -10.68 38.70
N LEU A 43 -56.56 -11.17 39.27
CA LEU A 43 -55.20 -11.07 38.75
C LEU A 43 -55.02 -12.05 37.58
N THR A 44 -55.53 -11.72 36.38
CA THR A 44 -55.14 -12.44 35.15
C THR A 44 -53.83 -11.87 34.64
N LEU A 45 -52.75 -12.57 35.00
CA LEU A 45 -51.40 -12.36 34.51
C LEU A 45 -51.36 -12.65 33.00
N TRP A 46 -51.65 -11.64 32.16
CA TRP A 46 -51.38 -11.73 30.73
C TRP A 46 -49.86 -11.76 30.53
N THR A 47 -49.38 -12.95 30.17
CA THR A 47 -48.00 -13.25 29.80
C THR A 47 -47.52 -12.31 28.69
N GLN A 48 -46.70 -11.35 29.09
CA GLN A 48 -45.97 -10.41 28.24
C GLN A 48 -44.80 -11.10 27.49
N SER A 49 -44.96 -12.36 27.05
CA SER A 49 -43.84 -13.18 26.55
C SER A 49 -43.57 -13.01 25.04
N GLY A 50 -44.47 -12.38 24.28
CA GLY A 50 -44.34 -12.25 22.82
C GLY A 50 -43.46 -11.09 22.31
N ARG A 51 -43.14 -10.08 23.14
CA ARG A 51 -42.41 -8.89 22.68
C ARG A 51 -40.88 -8.97 22.84
N ILE A 52 -40.39 -9.94 23.61
CA ILE A 52 -38.96 -10.07 23.94
C ILE A 52 -38.20 -10.86 22.85
N SER A 53 -38.88 -11.76 22.14
CA SER A 53 -38.31 -12.50 21.00
C SER A 53 -38.05 -11.59 19.80
N GLU A 54 -38.94 -10.65 19.48
CA GLU A 54 -38.78 -9.74 18.34
C GLU A 54 -37.72 -8.65 18.57
N MET A 55 -37.53 -8.20 19.82
CA MET A 55 -36.46 -7.25 20.14
C MET A 55 -35.07 -7.87 19.97
N LYS A 56 -34.88 -9.16 20.32
CA LYS A 56 -33.57 -9.84 20.17
C LYS A 56 -33.19 -10.05 18.70
N LEU A 57 -34.17 -10.34 17.84
CA LEU A 57 -33.96 -10.49 16.41
C LEU A 57 -33.63 -9.14 15.75
N PHE A 58 -34.31 -8.07 16.16
CA PHE A 58 -34.05 -6.71 15.66
C PHE A 58 -32.66 -6.19 16.05
N TRP A 59 -32.20 -6.44 17.28
CA TRP A 59 -30.85 -6.08 17.72
C TRP A 59 -29.75 -6.90 17.02
N LEU A 60 -29.98 -8.17 16.68
CA LEU A 60 -29.03 -8.99 15.93
C LEU A 60 -28.89 -8.53 14.47
N VAL A 61 -29.98 -8.11 13.81
CA VAL A 61 -29.93 -7.56 12.44
C VAL A 61 -29.26 -6.19 12.41
N VAL A 62 -29.54 -5.32 13.38
CA VAL A 62 -28.85 -4.01 13.51
C VAL A 62 -27.36 -4.20 13.83
N LEU A 63 -27.00 -5.20 14.64
CA LEU A 63 -25.61 -5.56 14.92
C LEU A 63 -24.91 -6.15 13.67
N GLN A 64 -25.59 -6.96 12.86
CA GLN A 64 -25.06 -7.49 11.60
C GLN A 64 -24.90 -6.42 10.51
N MET A 65 -25.82 -5.46 10.40
CA MET A 65 -25.67 -4.31 9.49
C MET A 65 -24.54 -3.36 9.91
N ALA A 66 -24.16 -3.33 11.20
CA ALA A 66 -23.05 -2.52 11.69
C ALA A 66 -21.66 -3.16 11.47
N ILE A 67 -21.57 -4.44 11.11
CA ILE A 67 -20.32 -5.18 10.91
C ILE A 67 -19.94 -5.29 9.42
N ALA A 68 -20.88 -5.06 8.51
CA ALA A 68 -20.60 -4.96 7.07
C ALA A 68 -20.00 -3.59 6.72
N PHE A 69 -18.76 -3.34 7.14
CA PHE A 69 -17.94 -2.36 6.45
C PHE A 69 -17.72 -2.89 5.03
N PRO A 70 -18.21 -2.21 3.96
CA PRO A 70 -17.75 -2.55 2.64
C PRO A 70 -16.23 -2.33 2.64
N CYS A 71 -15.47 -3.42 2.47
CA CYS A 71 -14.09 -3.35 2.02
C CYS A 71 -14.12 -2.86 0.57
N ALA A 72 -14.46 -1.58 0.39
CA ALA A 72 -14.35 -0.91 -0.88
C ALA A 72 -12.88 -0.58 -1.10
N ALA A 73 -12.38 -0.87 -2.30
CA ALA A 73 -11.08 -0.42 -2.75
C ALA A 73 -10.95 1.10 -2.52
N ALA A 74 -9.94 1.51 -1.77
CA ALA A 74 -9.66 2.93 -1.54
C ALA A 74 -8.72 3.45 -2.63
N VAL A 75 -8.85 4.74 -2.94
CA VAL A 75 -7.84 5.45 -3.71
C VAL A 75 -6.74 5.90 -2.75
N ARG A 76 -5.49 5.64 -3.11
CA ARG A 76 -4.29 5.96 -2.35
C ARG A 76 -3.37 6.82 -3.20
N THR A 77 -3.07 8.00 -2.70
CA THR A 77 -2.28 8.99 -3.41
C THR A 77 -0.93 9.15 -2.74
N TRP A 78 0.14 9.01 -3.51
CA TRP A 78 1.48 9.25 -3.01
C TRP A 78 1.69 10.75 -2.77
N GLY A 79 2.01 11.13 -1.53
CA GLY A 79 2.38 12.49 -1.15
C GLY A 79 3.87 12.66 -0.84
N GLY A 80 4.56 11.61 -0.39
CA GLY A 80 6.02 11.61 -0.13
C GLY A 80 6.49 12.57 0.95
N SER A 81 5.61 12.95 1.90
CA SER A 81 5.88 14.02 2.87
C SER A 81 6.87 13.67 3.98
N ALA A 82 7.12 12.38 4.24
CA ALA A 82 8.05 11.94 5.29
C ALA A 82 9.39 11.48 4.72
N ASN A 83 9.38 10.53 3.78
CA ASN A 83 10.55 10.00 3.08
C ASN A 83 10.14 9.26 1.79
N GLY A 84 11.09 8.61 1.10
CA GLY A 84 10.80 7.85 -0.11
C GLY A 84 10.22 6.44 0.11
N ASN A 85 10.03 5.95 1.33
CA ASN A 85 9.65 4.55 1.56
C ASN A 85 8.15 4.29 1.32
N TRP A 86 7.82 3.38 0.41
CA TRP A 86 6.44 2.96 0.09
C TRP A 86 5.64 2.56 1.34
N PHE A 87 6.26 1.90 2.30
CA PHE A 87 5.59 1.24 3.43
C PHE A 87 5.39 2.15 4.65
N VAL A 88 5.70 3.44 4.53
CA VAL A 88 5.47 4.41 5.61
C VAL A 88 4.12 5.09 5.39
N PRO A 89 3.13 4.93 6.30
CA PRO A 89 1.79 5.51 6.14
C PRO A 89 1.79 7.02 5.95
N ALA A 90 2.74 7.73 6.57
CA ALA A 90 2.85 9.19 6.47
C ALA A 90 3.18 9.70 5.05
N ASN A 91 3.73 8.86 4.16
CA ASN A 91 3.99 9.24 2.78
C ASN A 91 2.74 9.21 1.89
N TRP A 92 1.65 8.62 2.37
CA TRP A 92 0.37 8.56 1.67
C TRP A 92 -0.51 9.71 2.14
N VAL A 93 -1.17 10.40 1.21
CA VAL A 93 -2.05 11.53 1.53
C VAL A 93 -3.16 11.12 2.50
N GLU A 94 -3.64 9.89 2.37
CA GLU A 94 -4.69 9.31 3.20
C GLU A 94 -4.17 8.73 4.52
N GLY A 95 -2.86 8.85 4.79
CA GLY A 95 -2.23 8.40 6.04
C GLY A 95 -2.19 6.88 6.22
N ALA A 96 -2.33 6.11 5.14
CA ALA A 96 -2.35 4.65 5.16
C ALA A 96 -1.69 4.07 3.91
N VAL A 97 -0.92 3.00 4.10
CA VAL A 97 -0.29 2.23 3.02
C VAL A 97 -1.37 1.48 2.23
N PRO A 98 -1.28 1.42 0.88
CA PRO A 98 -2.24 0.69 0.05
C PRO A 98 -2.39 -0.78 0.44
N ALA A 99 -3.64 -1.21 0.53
CA ALA A 99 -4.03 -2.60 0.81
C ALA A 99 -4.48 -3.32 -0.47
N ASP A 100 -4.93 -4.56 -0.35
CA ASP A 100 -5.44 -5.33 -1.48
C ASP A 100 -6.62 -4.62 -2.14
N SER A 101 -6.68 -4.69 -3.47
CA SER A 101 -7.66 -4.04 -4.34
C SER A 101 -7.64 -2.51 -4.38
N ASP A 102 -6.85 -1.83 -3.54
CA ASP A 102 -6.73 -0.36 -3.58
C ASP A 102 -6.22 0.14 -4.95
N GLU A 103 -6.64 1.35 -5.30
CA GLU A 103 -6.14 2.07 -6.48
C GLU A 103 -5.01 3.00 -6.05
N VAL A 104 -3.86 2.91 -6.70
CA VAL A 104 -2.70 3.73 -6.39
C VAL A 104 -2.42 4.76 -7.46
N LYS A 105 -2.26 6.02 -7.04
CA LYS A 105 -1.89 7.16 -7.89
C LYS A 105 -0.59 7.78 -7.41
N VAL A 106 0.39 7.83 -8.31
CA VAL A 106 1.68 8.47 -8.09
C VAL A 106 1.87 9.55 -9.14
N GLU A 107 1.73 10.81 -8.74
CA GLU A 107 1.78 11.95 -9.67
C GLU A 107 3.10 12.73 -9.61
N SER A 108 3.90 12.49 -8.57
CA SER A 108 5.24 13.07 -8.43
C SER A 108 6.08 12.29 -7.40
N GLY A 109 7.38 12.60 -7.34
CA GLY A 109 8.27 12.15 -6.27
C GLY A 109 9.12 10.92 -6.60
N SER A 110 9.86 10.48 -5.59
CA SER A 110 10.79 9.36 -5.66
C SER A 110 10.46 8.34 -4.60
N ILE A 111 10.14 7.12 -5.02
CA ILE A 111 9.66 6.05 -4.16
C ILE A 111 10.68 4.91 -4.16
N LEU A 112 10.93 4.33 -2.99
CA LEU A 112 11.71 3.13 -2.78
C LEU A 112 10.76 2.00 -2.36
N LEU A 113 10.75 0.94 -3.17
CA LEU A 113 10.01 -0.28 -2.91
C LEU A 113 10.97 -1.35 -2.41
N THR A 114 10.91 -1.64 -1.10
CA THR A 114 11.80 -2.61 -0.43
C THR A 114 11.21 -4.01 -0.30
N ASN A 115 9.90 -4.15 -0.47
CA ASN A 115 9.16 -5.39 -0.34
C ASN A 115 8.07 -5.44 -1.41
N SER A 116 7.44 -6.60 -1.63
CA SER A 116 6.29 -6.66 -2.53
C SER A 116 5.12 -5.81 -2.01
N THR A 117 4.38 -5.17 -2.93
CA THR A 117 3.11 -4.50 -2.58
C THR A 117 2.01 -5.54 -2.29
N ALA A 118 0.92 -5.08 -1.70
CA ALA A 118 -0.38 -5.76 -1.73
C ALA A 118 -0.84 -5.98 -3.19
N ASN A 119 -1.85 -6.82 -3.41
CA ASN A 119 -2.43 -7.07 -4.74
C ASN A 119 -3.38 -5.91 -5.08
N LEU A 120 -2.83 -4.83 -5.63
CA LEU A 120 -3.59 -3.60 -5.92
C LEU A 120 -4.62 -3.82 -7.04
N GLY A 121 -5.71 -3.05 -7.03
CA GLY A 121 -6.67 -3.03 -8.13
C GLY A 121 -6.08 -2.31 -9.34
N SER A 122 -5.41 -1.19 -9.10
CA SER A 122 -4.68 -0.46 -10.13
C SER A 122 -3.46 0.27 -9.56
N PHE A 123 -2.47 0.50 -10.41
CA PHE A 123 -1.33 1.34 -10.15
C PHE A 123 -1.10 2.27 -11.34
N SER A 124 -1.02 3.56 -11.07
CA SER A 124 -0.75 4.59 -12.06
C SER A 124 0.41 5.49 -11.61
N ILE A 125 1.32 5.78 -12.53
CA ILE A 125 2.48 6.64 -12.27
C ILE A 125 2.68 7.66 -13.41
N THR A 126 2.92 8.92 -13.05
CA THR A 126 3.34 10.01 -13.95
C THR A 126 4.33 10.92 -13.20
N ASN A 127 5.27 11.55 -13.93
CA ASN A 127 6.26 12.50 -13.39
C ASN A 127 6.97 12.07 -12.09
N ALA A 128 7.18 10.76 -11.91
CA ALA A 128 7.67 10.18 -10.67
C ALA A 128 8.52 8.95 -10.96
N THR A 129 9.34 8.57 -10.00
CA THR A 129 10.18 7.37 -10.10
C THR A 129 9.90 6.40 -8.96
N VAL A 130 9.63 5.13 -9.29
CA VAL A 130 9.65 4.02 -8.31
C VAL A 130 10.91 3.20 -8.53
N THR A 131 11.69 3.06 -7.47
CA THR A 131 12.95 2.32 -7.42
C THR A 131 12.76 1.03 -6.62
N PHE A 132 13.01 -0.10 -7.25
CA PHE A 132 12.91 -1.44 -6.67
C PHE A 132 14.24 -1.84 -6.05
N THR A 133 14.21 -2.41 -4.85
CA THR A 133 15.37 -3.10 -4.25
C THR A 133 14.98 -4.52 -3.85
N ASN A 134 15.98 -5.40 -3.76
CA ASN A 134 15.88 -6.84 -3.51
C ASN A 134 15.36 -7.64 -4.71
N TRP A 135 15.87 -8.87 -4.85
CA TRP A 135 15.52 -9.77 -5.94
C TRP A 135 14.04 -10.18 -5.96
N SER A 136 13.39 -10.32 -4.80
CA SER A 136 12.01 -10.85 -4.70
C SER A 136 10.92 -9.76 -4.67
N THR A 137 11.30 -8.48 -4.66
CA THR A 137 10.36 -7.37 -4.61
C THR A 137 9.55 -7.26 -5.89
N ALA A 138 8.22 -7.24 -5.76
CA ALA A 138 7.31 -7.11 -6.89
C ALA A 138 6.24 -6.04 -6.64
N LEU A 139 6.00 -5.20 -7.65
CA LEU A 139 4.80 -4.38 -7.74
C LEU A 139 3.68 -5.28 -8.26
N ARG A 140 2.62 -5.43 -7.48
CA ARG A 140 1.47 -6.29 -7.79
C ARG A 140 0.24 -5.43 -7.97
N ALA A 141 -0.35 -5.46 -9.15
CA ALA A 141 -1.59 -4.75 -9.43
C ALA A 141 -2.32 -5.40 -10.60
N THR A 142 -3.64 -5.45 -10.62
CA THR A 142 -4.37 -5.97 -11.80
C THR A 142 -4.05 -5.13 -13.05
N ASN A 143 -4.06 -3.81 -12.91
CA ASN A 143 -3.74 -2.87 -13.99
C ASN A 143 -2.57 -1.97 -13.61
N VAL A 144 -1.55 -1.89 -14.47
CA VAL A 144 -0.37 -1.03 -14.29
C VAL A 144 -0.30 -0.06 -15.47
N SER A 145 -0.33 1.23 -15.17
CA SER A 145 -0.24 2.31 -16.17
C SER A 145 0.96 3.21 -15.88
N ILE A 146 1.90 3.27 -16.82
CA ILE A 146 3.08 4.13 -16.77
C ILE A 146 2.87 5.26 -17.78
N PHE A 147 2.51 6.42 -17.26
CA PHE A 147 2.27 7.63 -18.04
C PHE A 147 3.58 8.39 -18.33
N SER A 148 3.50 9.43 -19.15
CA SER A 148 4.62 10.32 -19.43
C SER A 148 5.31 10.80 -18.15
N GLY A 149 6.65 10.77 -18.15
CA GLY A 149 7.48 11.13 -17.00
C GLY A 149 7.48 10.10 -15.86
N GLY A 150 6.64 9.06 -15.92
CA GLY A 150 6.66 7.94 -14.99
C GLY A 150 7.81 6.99 -15.29
N LYS A 151 8.59 6.62 -14.28
CA LYS A 151 9.74 5.72 -14.43
C LYS A 151 9.76 4.63 -13.37
N LEU A 152 9.90 3.38 -13.80
CA LEU A 152 10.23 2.25 -12.92
C LEU A 152 11.69 1.86 -13.15
N GLN A 153 12.46 1.73 -12.08
CA GLN A 153 13.88 1.36 -12.14
C GLN A 153 14.26 0.45 -10.96
N ALA A 154 15.39 -0.23 -11.04
CA ALA A 154 15.98 -0.94 -9.91
C ALA A 154 17.08 -0.09 -9.26
N VAL A 155 17.39 -0.33 -7.98
CA VAL A 155 18.61 0.25 -7.36
C VAL A 155 19.83 -0.25 -8.11
N VAL A 156 20.79 0.65 -8.36
CA VAL A 156 22.07 0.32 -8.97
C VAL A 156 22.82 -0.71 -8.11
N CYS A 157 23.29 -1.79 -8.73
CA CYS A 157 24.23 -2.69 -8.09
C CYS A 157 25.66 -2.14 -8.24
N PHE A 158 26.25 -1.67 -7.15
CA PHE A 158 27.64 -1.17 -7.14
C PHE A 158 28.68 -2.26 -6.96
N THR A 159 28.27 -3.51 -6.72
CA THR A 159 29.22 -4.63 -6.62
C THR A 159 29.50 -5.16 -8.02
N ASN A 160 30.73 -5.59 -8.22
CA ASN A 160 31.13 -6.32 -9.42
C ASN A 160 30.87 -7.83 -9.28
N TYR A 161 30.61 -8.29 -8.06
CA TYR A 161 30.30 -9.67 -7.71
C TYR A 161 29.55 -9.69 -6.38
N ASP A 162 28.26 -10.02 -6.42
CA ASP A 162 27.46 -10.47 -5.28
C ASP A 162 26.11 -10.96 -5.82
N VAL A 163 25.91 -12.28 -5.88
CA VAL A 163 24.65 -12.87 -6.35
C VAL A 163 23.44 -12.40 -5.51
N GLY A 164 23.66 -12.03 -4.24
CA GLY A 164 22.63 -11.51 -3.33
C GLY A 164 22.27 -10.04 -3.56
N ASN A 165 23.11 -9.26 -4.24
CA ASN A 165 22.89 -7.83 -4.51
C ASN A 165 22.31 -7.57 -5.92
N SER A 166 21.60 -8.55 -6.47
CA SER A 166 20.90 -8.39 -7.75
C SER A 166 19.54 -7.74 -7.51
N ASN A 167 19.37 -6.49 -7.96
CA ASN A 167 18.08 -5.81 -7.97
C ASN A 167 17.41 -5.95 -9.34
N ARG A 168 16.09 -6.04 -9.36
CA ARG A 168 15.32 -6.10 -10.61
C ARG A 168 13.98 -5.41 -10.47
N VAL A 169 13.43 -4.98 -11.60
CA VAL A 169 12.04 -4.52 -11.68
C VAL A 169 11.15 -5.73 -11.93
N VAL A 170 10.25 -6.06 -11.00
CA VAL A 170 9.24 -7.11 -11.18
C VAL A 170 7.87 -6.49 -11.09
N ILE A 171 7.08 -6.68 -12.15
CA ILE A 171 5.69 -6.24 -12.23
C ILE A 171 4.84 -7.49 -12.39
N ARG A 172 3.89 -7.71 -11.49
CA ARG A 172 2.88 -8.76 -11.59
C ARG A 172 1.54 -8.13 -11.83
N CYS A 173 1.06 -8.22 -13.06
CA CYS A 173 -0.19 -7.61 -13.47
C CYS A 173 -0.92 -8.42 -14.54
N SER A 174 -2.21 -8.16 -14.68
CA SER A 174 -3.00 -8.67 -15.81
C SER A 174 -2.79 -7.78 -17.04
N ASN A 175 -2.75 -6.45 -16.84
CA ASN A 175 -2.56 -5.48 -17.92
C ASN A 175 -1.42 -4.51 -17.58
N LEU A 176 -0.50 -4.33 -18.52
CA LEU A 176 0.57 -3.33 -18.46
C LEU A 176 0.43 -2.37 -19.64
N THR A 177 0.23 -1.09 -19.36
CA THR A 177 0.21 -0.02 -20.35
C THR A 177 1.35 0.95 -20.08
N ILE A 178 2.17 1.20 -21.10
CA ILE A 178 3.23 2.21 -21.06
C ILE A 178 2.95 3.20 -22.18
N THR A 179 2.61 4.42 -21.81
CA THR A 179 2.34 5.48 -22.79
C THR A 179 3.63 6.15 -23.26
N ALA A 180 3.56 6.95 -24.31
CA ALA A 180 4.70 7.75 -24.77
C ALA A 180 5.28 8.59 -23.62
N GLY A 181 6.60 8.47 -23.42
CA GLY A 181 7.32 9.14 -22.32
C GLY A 181 7.32 8.39 -20.98
N GLY A 182 6.53 7.31 -20.83
CA GLY A 182 6.62 6.39 -19.69
C GLY A 182 7.76 5.39 -19.89
N GLN A 183 8.43 4.99 -18.80
CA GLN A 183 9.64 4.17 -18.89
C GLN A 183 9.71 3.06 -17.84
N ILE A 184 10.18 1.88 -18.26
CA ILE A 184 10.87 0.93 -17.39
C ILE A 184 12.34 1.02 -17.78
N ASN A 185 13.14 1.70 -16.96
CA ASN A 185 14.52 2.01 -17.30
C ASN A 185 15.45 1.44 -16.23
N VAL A 186 16.19 0.40 -16.61
CA VAL A 186 17.21 -0.25 -15.81
C VAL A 186 18.61 -0.09 -16.42
N SER A 187 18.76 0.85 -17.36
CA SER A 187 20.07 1.17 -17.93
C SER A 187 21.02 1.61 -16.83
N SER A 188 22.24 1.09 -16.87
CA SER A 188 23.29 1.40 -15.89
C SER A 188 23.00 0.91 -14.45
N ASN A 189 22.06 -0.03 -14.25
CA ASN A 189 21.70 -0.52 -12.91
C ASN A 189 22.11 -1.99 -12.65
N GLY A 190 22.74 -2.67 -13.61
CA GLY A 190 23.25 -4.05 -13.46
C GLY A 190 24.52 -4.17 -12.60
N PHE A 191 25.22 -5.30 -12.65
CA PHE A 191 26.49 -5.46 -11.94
C PHE A 191 27.56 -4.50 -12.44
N ALA A 192 28.36 -3.94 -11.53
CA ALA A 192 29.54 -3.18 -11.91
C ALA A 192 30.55 -4.04 -12.69
N GLY A 193 31.37 -3.41 -13.52
CA GLY A 193 32.46 -4.07 -14.23
C GLY A 193 33.57 -4.51 -13.27
N GLY A 194 34.47 -5.36 -13.76
CA GLY A 194 35.64 -5.79 -12.98
C GLY A 194 36.53 -4.61 -12.60
N ARG A 195 37.13 -4.65 -11.41
CA ARG A 195 38.00 -3.59 -10.89
C ARG A 195 39.36 -4.17 -10.46
N ASN A 196 40.46 -3.56 -10.93
CA ASN A 196 41.81 -3.91 -10.50
C ASN A 196 41.95 -3.66 -8.98
N GLY A 197 42.53 -4.61 -8.25
CA GLY A 197 42.67 -4.58 -6.78
C GLY A 197 41.46 -5.09 -5.98
N TYR A 198 40.41 -5.60 -6.62
CA TYR A 198 39.24 -6.21 -5.94
C TYR A 198 39.12 -7.69 -6.26
N VAL A 199 38.74 -8.52 -5.28
CA VAL A 199 38.45 -9.95 -5.48
C VAL A 199 36.92 -10.16 -5.49
N PRO A 200 36.34 -10.75 -6.55
CA PRO A 200 36.99 -11.15 -7.80
C PRO A 200 37.29 -9.95 -8.72
N PHE A 201 38.31 -10.08 -9.57
CA PHE A 201 38.78 -8.99 -10.45
C PHE A 201 37.94 -8.80 -11.72
N HIS A 202 36.88 -9.59 -11.88
CA HIS A 202 35.94 -9.56 -13.01
C HIS A 202 34.56 -9.07 -12.57
N GLY A 203 33.75 -8.61 -13.53
CA GLY A 203 32.34 -8.31 -13.30
C GLY A 203 31.48 -9.57 -13.50
N SER A 204 30.39 -9.70 -12.74
CA SER A 204 29.41 -10.79 -12.90
C SER A 204 28.30 -10.50 -13.90
N GLY A 205 28.29 -9.30 -14.49
CA GLY A 205 27.34 -8.93 -15.55
C GLY A 205 27.67 -9.61 -16.89
N PRO A 206 26.73 -9.63 -17.86
CA PRO A 206 26.91 -10.26 -19.17
C PRO A 206 28.00 -9.65 -20.07
N GLY A 207 28.60 -8.52 -19.70
CA GLY A 207 29.84 -8.01 -20.28
C GLY A 207 30.99 -7.89 -19.28
N GLY A 208 30.88 -8.53 -18.13
CA GLY A 208 31.92 -8.58 -17.13
C GLY A 208 33.21 -9.19 -17.68
N GLY A 209 34.32 -8.49 -17.45
CA GLY A 209 35.63 -8.79 -17.99
C GLY A 209 36.67 -8.45 -16.93
N GLN A 210 37.77 -9.19 -16.96
CA GLN A 210 38.82 -9.09 -15.95
C GLN A 210 39.60 -7.78 -16.12
N SER A 211 39.65 -6.95 -15.08
CA SER A 211 40.41 -5.70 -15.11
C SER A 211 41.89 -5.96 -14.82
N VAL A 212 42.63 -6.60 -15.75
CA VAL A 212 44.06 -6.88 -15.56
C VAL A 212 44.99 -5.76 -16.03
N THR A 213 44.89 -5.28 -17.27
CA THR A 213 45.73 -4.14 -17.74
C THR A 213 45.12 -3.38 -18.92
N TYR A 214 44.46 -4.07 -19.87
CA TYR A 214 43.98 -3.47 -21.14
C TYR A 214 42.57 -3.91 -21.55
N GLY A 215 41.60 -3.77 -20.63
CA GLY A 215 40.18 -3.98 -20.96
C GLY A 215 39.37 -4.48 -19.77
N GLY A 216 38.74 -3.56 -19.04
CA GLY A 216 37.68 -3.91 -18.11
C GLY A 216 36.41 -4.31 -18.88
N GLY A 217 35.67 -5.28 -18.36
CA GLY A 217 34.35 -5.58 -18.90
C GLY A 217 33.38 -4.41 -18.84
N GLY A 218 32.33 -4.47 -19.67
CA GLY A 218 31.24 -3.53 -19.64
C GLY A 218 30.50 -3.63 -18.32
N SER A 219 30.47 -2.51 -17.59
CA SER A 219 29.68 -2.39 -16.38
C SER A 219 28.20 -2.32 -16.71
N TYR A 220 27.36 -2.72 -15.76
CA TYR A 220 25.91 -2.59 -15.78
C TYR A 220 25.23 -3.27 -16.97
N GLY A 221 25.79 -4.39 -17.43
CA GLY A 221 25.30 -5.12 -18.60
C GLY A 221 25.75 -4.56 -19.96
N GLY A 222 26.66 -3.59 -19.97
CA GLY A 222 27.31 -3.12 -21.20
C GLY A 222 28.24 -4.17 -21.82
N ARG A 223 28.63 -3.98 -23.09
CA ARG A 223 29.55 -4.89 -23.81
C ARG A 223 30.93 -4.91 -23.16
N GLY A 224 31.51 -6.10 -22.98
CA GLY A 224 32.88 -6.30 -22.50
C GLY A 224 33.94 -5.62 -23.36
N GLY A 225 35.02 -5.12 -22.76
CA GLY A 225 36.20 -4.67 -23.50
C GLY A 225 36.84 -5.83 -24.26
N VAL A 226 37.16 -5.64 -25.54
CA VAL A 226 37.94 -6.60 -26.33
C VAL A 226 39.37 -6.54 -25.81
N GLY A 227 39.82 -7.57 -25.10
CA GLY A 227 41.19 -7.66 -24.63
C GLY A 227 42.16 -7.65 -25.81
N GLY A 228 42.93 -6.58 -25.96
CA GLY A 228 43.93 -6.47 -27.00
C GLY A 228 45.17 -7.29 -26.65
N TYR A 229 45.21 -8.55 -27.10
CA TYR A 229 46.48 -9.24 -27.30
C TYR A 229 46.73 -9.30 -28.81
N ALA A 230 47.44 -8.31 -29.34
CA ALA A 230 48.21 -8.53 -30.56
C ALA A 230 49.39 -9.42 -30.17
N GLY A 231 49.41 -10.66 -30.67
CA GLY A 231 50.52 -11.58 -30.48
C GLY A 231 51.82 -10.97 -31.00
N GLY A 232 52.89 -11.13 -30.21
CA GLY A 232 54.29 -10.98 -30.61
C GLY A 232 54.99 -12.29 -30.39
#